data_AF-A0A9P6D4I8-F1
#
_entry.id   AF-A0A9P6D4I8-F1
#
_cell.length_a   1.000
_cell.length_b   1.000
_cell.length_c   1.000
_cell.angle_alpha   90.00
_cell.angle_beta   90.00
_cell.angle_gamma   90.00
#
_symmetry.space_group_name_H-M   'P 1'
#
loop_
_entity.id
_entity.type
_entity.pdbx_description
1 polymer ?
#
loop_
_entity_poly.entity_id
_entity_poly.type
_entity_poly.pdbx_seq_one_letter_code
_entity_poly.pdbx_strand_id
1 'polypeptide(L)'
;MLLSRGFMAVSFAIIGVNATNDWTKPCFDGECAYDLPESSGGSRIMKLFGSTKSISDITPAAGWVILDCDPNLLDQEIRLVCETDDEDLGYNHAFERYGPVGKIVRLPESCGGGPFLRIASTALAEDQALLPHVQGRINRRGDATDQVHVVKLGGNFAVIDAEKCQQGTLNSLSSA
;
A
#
# COMPACT_ATOMS: atom_id res chain seq x y z
N MET A 1 0.15 -56.20 -24.35
CA MET A 1 -0.20 -55.11 -23.41
C MET A 1 1.02 -54.22 -23.26
N LEU A 2 1.12 -53.15 -24.03
CA LEU A 2 2.16 -52.12 -23.90
C LEU A 2 1.53 -50.93 -23.17
N LEU A 3 1.88 -50.74 -21.90
CA LEU A 3 1.51 -49.54 -21.14
C LEU A 3 2.61 -48.49 -21.33
N SER A 4 2.38 -47.57 -22.27
CA SER A 4 3.19 -46.37 -22.43
C SER A 4 2.91 -45.43 -21.26
N ARG A 5 3.90 -45.22 -20.39
CA ARG A 5 3.82 -44.29 -19.27
C ARG A 5 4.12 -42.89 -19.81
N GLY A 6 3.08 -42.08 -20.02
CA GLY A 6 3.22 -40.68 -20.39
C GLY A 6 3.83 -39.88 -19.24
N PHE A 7 5.02 -39.33 -19.44
CA PHE A 7 5.59 -38.31 -18.56
C PHE A 7 4.86 -36.99 -18.83
N MET A 8 3.96 -36.59 -17.92
CA MET A 8 3.32 -35.28 -17.97
C MET A 8 4.31 -34.24 -17.42
N ALA A 9 5.04 -33.57 -18.31
CA ALA A 9 5.90 -32.46 -17.94
C ALA A 9 5.00 -31.24 -17.60
N VAL A 10 4.88 -30.94 -16.31
CA VAL A 10 4.26 -29.70 -15.82
C VAL A 10 5.26 -28.58 -16.02
N SER A 11 5.13 -27.85 -17.13
CA SER A 11 5.87 -26.61 -17.34
C SER A 11 5.31 -25.53 -16.43
N PHE A 12 5.98 -25.26 -15.30
CA PHE A 12 5.77 -24.02 -14.56
C PHE A 12 6.27 -22.87 -15.43
N ALA A 13 5.34 -22.14 -16.06
CA ALA A 13 5.64 -20.85 -16.65
C ALA A 13 6.06 -19.91 -15.53
N ILE A 14 7.33 -19.51 -15.51
CA ILE A 14 7.79 -18.41 -14.67
C ILE A 14 7.15 -17.15 -15.26
N ILE A 15 6.07 -16.68 -14.64
CA ILE A 15 5.51 -15.36 -14.96
C ILE A 15 6.58 -14.36 -14.53
N GLY A 16 7.26 -13.77 -15.51
CA GLY A 16 8.18 -12.68 -15.24
C GLY A 16 7.42 -11.52 -14.63
N VAL A 17 7.62 -11.28 -13.34
CA VAL A 17 7.09 -10.09 -12.65
C VAL A 17 7.97 -8.91 -13.07
N ASN A 18 7.62 -8.26 -14.17
CA ASN A 18 8.11 -6.91 -14.45
C ASN A 18 7.21 -5.92 -13.73
N ALA A 19 7.61 -5.55 -12.51
CA ALA A 19 7.09 -4.38 -11.82
C ALA A 19 8.22 -3.72 -11.04
N THR A 20 8.93 -2.81 -11.71
CA THR A 20 9.62 -1.68 -11.09
C THR A 20 8.52 -0.65 -10.86
N ASN A 21 7.82 -0.73 -9.72
CA ASN A 21 6.72 0.16 -9.36
C ASN A 21 5.63 0.42 -10.45
N ASP A 22 4.45 -0.18 -10.33
CA ASP A 22 3.29 0.23 -11.13
C ASP A 22 2.39 1.15 -10.28
N TRP A 23 2.46 2.47 -10.50
CA TRP A 23 1.60 3.46 -9.82
C TRP A 23 0.14 3.44 -10.31
N THR A 24 -0.20 2.61 -11.30
CA THR A 24 -1.59 2.44 -11.76
C THR A 24 -2.29 1.27 -11.07
N LYS A 25 -1.54 0.45 -10.31
CA LYS A 25 -2.06 -0.72 -9.62
C LYS A 25 -1.85 -0.60 -8.12
N PRO A 26 -2.88 -0.81 -7.30
CA PRO A 26 -2.73 -0.84 -5.86
C PRO A 26 -1.94 -2.07 -5.43
N CYS A 27 -1.19 -1.93 -4.35
CA CYS A 27 -0.50 -3.05 -3.72
C CYS A 27 -1.37 -3.76 -2.67
N PHE A 28 -2.20 -4.71 -3.11
CA PHE A 28 -3.07 -5.52 -2.22
C PHE A 28 -2.70 -7.01 -2.17
N ASP A 29 -1.89 -7.48 -3.12
CA ASP A 29 -1.57 -8.91 -3.27
C ASP A 29 -0.50 -9.44 -2.31
N GLY A 30 -0.03 -8.60 -1.37
CA GLY A 30 1.02 -8.97 -0.41
C GLY A 30 2.45 -8.88 -0.97
N GLU A 31 2.64 -8.38 -2.20
CA GLU A 31 3.94 -7.97 -2.73
C GLU A 31 3.86 -6.51 -3.20
N CYS A 32 4.63 -5.62 -2.56
CA CYS A 32 4.83 -4.25 -3.05
C CYS A 32 6.26 -4.04 -3.51
N ALA A 33 6.42 -3.26 -4.58
CA ALA A 33 7.71 -2.75 -5.00
C ALA A 33 7.71 -1.22 -4.99
N TYR A 34 8.87 -0.66 -4.70
CA TYR A 34 9.12 0.78 -4.74
C TYR A 34 10.53 1.03 -5.29
N ASP A 35 10.62 1.95 -6.24
CA ASP A 35 11.89 2.35 -6.83
C ASP A 35 12.48 3.50 -6.01
N LEU A 36 13.61 3.25 -5.35
CA LEU A 36 14.31 4.24 -4.56
C LEU A 36 15.00 5.24 -5.50
N PRO A 37 14.97 6.55 -5.17
CA PRO A 37 15.66 7.56 -5.95
C PRO A 37 17.16 7.26 -6.01
N GLU A 38 17.78 7.53 -7.15
CA GLU A 38 19.20 7.24 -7.38
C GLU A 38 20.08 7.98 -6.36
N SER A 39 20.79 7.24 -5.50
CA SER A 39 21.86 7.78 -4.68
C SER A 39 23.20 7.34 -5.26
N SER A 40 23.91 8.26 -5.91
CA SER A 40 25.30 8.09 -6.38
C SER A 40 25.57 6.85 -7.24
N GLY A 41 24.83 6.68 -8.35
CA GLY A 41 25.26 5.81 -9.46
C GLY A 41 24.46 4.52 -9.70
N GLY A 42 23.24 4.41 -9.18
CA GLY A 42 22.35 3.30 -9.56
C GLY A 42 20.93 3.43 -9.01
N SER A 43 19.96 2.91 -9.77
CA SER A 43 18.59 2.69 -9.31
C SER A 43 18.55 1.49 -8.37
N ARG A 44 17.80 1.62 -7.27
CA ARG A 44 17.61 0.56 -6.26
C ARG A 44 16.12 0.30 -6.11
N ILE A 45 15.75 -0.95 -5.86
CA ILE A 45 14.36 -1.33 -5.67
C ILE A 45 14.21 -1.88 -4.25
N MET A 46 13.21 -1.41 -3.52
CA MET A 46 12.78 -2.02 -2.26
C MET A 46 11.49 -2.81 -2.49
N LYS A 47 11.52 -4.09 -2.13
CA LYS A 47 10.34 -4.96 -2.16
C LYS A 47 9.90 -5.33 -0.76
N LEU A 48 8.59 -5.34 -0.56
CA LEU A 48 7.94 -5.76 0.66
C LEU A 48 7.05 -6.96 0.35
N PHE A 49 7.27 -8.06 1.07
CA PHE A 49 6.47 -9.27 0.98
C PHE A 49 5.75 -9.51 2.30
N GLY A 50 4.49 -9.89 2.23
CA GLY A 50 3.67 -10.09 3.40
C GLY A 50 2.33 -10.75 3.11
N SER A 51 1.46 -10.76 4.12
CA SER A 51 0.08 -11.15 3.92
C SER A 51 -0.60 -10.09 3.09
N THR A 52 -1.52 -10.50 2.21
CA THR A 52 -2.52 -9.60 1.62
C THR A 52 -3.31 -8.83 2.68
N LYS A 53 -3.32 -9.30 3.94
CA LYS A 53 -4.01 -8.65 5.05
C LYS A 53 -3.12 -7.71 5.88
N SER A 54 -1.79 -7.81 5.74
CA SER A 54 -0.82 -7.04 6.54
C SER A 54 -0.23 -5.85 5.78
N ILE A 55 -0.33 -5.88 4.45
CA ILE A 55 0.18 -4.86 3.55
C ILE A 55 -0.99 -4.18 2.88
N SER A 56 -0.94 -2.86 2.69
CA SER A 56 -1.92 -2.12 1.91
C SER A 56 -1.23 -0.94 1.22
N ASP A 57 -2.03 -0.02 0.70
CA ASP A 57 -1.59 1.03 -0.19
C ASP A 57 -2.48 2.26 0.04
N ILE A 58 -1.84 3.40 0.27
CA ILE A 58 -2.53 4.69 0.47
C ILE A 58 -2.25 5.68 -0.66
N THR A 59 -1.75 5.18 -1.79
CA THR A 59 -1.52 5.97 -3.00
C THR A 59 -2.82 6.18 -3.77
N PRO A 60 -2.85 7.10 -4.75
CA PRO A 60 -3.98 7.24 -5.68
C PRO A 60 -4.32 5.95 -6.42
N ALA A 61 -3.36 5.03 -6.62
CA ALA A 61 -3.63 3.72 -7.22
C ALA A 61 -4.64 2.88 -6.42
N ALA A 62 -4.73 3.14 -5.12
CA ALA A 62 -5.68 2.53 -4.19
C ALA A 62 -6.91 3.40 -3.92
N GLY A 63 -7.15 4.43 -4.73
CA GLY A 63 -8.31 5.32 -4.60
C GLY A 63 -8.21 6.31 -3.43
N TRP A 64 -6.99 6.61 -2.96
CA TRP A 64 -6.76 7.59 -1.89
C TRP A 64 -6.27 8.94 -2.41
N VAL A 65 -6.84 10.01 -1.87
CA VAL A 65 -6.31 11.36 -2.00
C VAL A 65 -5.69 11.79 -0.67
N ILE A 66 -4.37 12.03 -0.70
CA ILE A 66 -3.62 12.53 0.45
C ILE A 66 -3.72 14.06 0.48
N LEU A 67 -4.24 14.62 1.58
CA LEU A 67 -4.47 16.07 1.73
C LEU A 67 -3.22 16.82 2.18
N ASP A 68 -2.44 16.18 3.06
CA ASP A 68 -1.22 16.72 3.64
C ASP A 68 -0.27 15.58 3.98
N CYS A 69 1.00 15.75 3.65
CA CYS A 69 2.09 14.83 3.97
C CYS A 69 3.44 15.52 3.80
N ASP A 70 4.39 15.23 4.69
CA ASP A 70 5.78 15.65 4.57
C ASP A 70 6.61 14.52 3.92
N PRO A 71 7.31 14.77 2.80
CA PRO A 71 8.14 13.77 2.13
C PRO A 71 9.40 13.36 2.91
N ASN A 72 9.71 14.00 4.04
CA ASN A 72 10.93 13.75 4.81
C ASN A 72 10.67 13.09 6.17
N LEU A 73 9.42 12.98 6.60
CA LEU A 73 9.07 12.46 7.93
C LEU A 73 8.70 10.98 7.88
N LEU A 74 9.33 10.17 8.74
CA LEU A 74 8.96 8.76 8.93
C LEU A 74 7.79 8.61 9.91
N ASP A 75 7.70 9.48 10.90
CA ASP A 75 6.61 9.53 11.86
C ASP A 75 5.84 10.82 11.63
N GLN A 76 4.58 10.69 11.19
CA GLN A 76 3.74 11.85 10.88
C GLN A 76 2.27 11.50 10.95
N GLU A 77 1.45 12.53 11.08
CA GLU A 77 0.01 12.43 10.94
C GLU A 77 -0.38 13.03 9.59
N ILE A 78 -1.16 12.29 8.82
CA ILE A 78 -1.65 12.72 7.51
C ILE A 78 -3.17 12.67 7.47
N ARG A 79 -3.77 13.45 6.59
CA ARG A 79 -5.18 13.33 6.25
C ARG A 79 -5.39 12.68 4.89
N LEU A 80 -6.33 11.74 4.85
CA LEU A 80 -6.70 10.96 3.67
C LEU A 80 -8.20 11.09 3.41
N VAL A 81 -8.58 11.11 2.14
CA VAL A 81 -9.99 11.01 1.71
C VAL A 81 -10.08 10.06 0.52
N CYS A 82 -11.18 9.31 0.45
CA CYS A 82 -11.43 8.42 -0.68
C CYS A 82 -11.73 9.25 -1.94
N GLU A 83 -11.10 8.90 -3.05
CA GLU A 83 -11.30 9.59 -4.33
C GLU A 83 -12.69 9.35 -4.90
N THR A 84 -13.29 8.20 -4.62
CA THR A 84 -14.60 7.77 -5.13
C THR A 84 -15.32 6.93 -4.10
N ASP A 85 -16.63 6.74 -4.27
CA ASP A 85 -17.43 5.74 -3.58
C ASP A 85 -17.37 4.35 -4.25
N ASP A 86 -16.57 4.21 -5.30
CA ASP A 86 -16.31 2.93 -5.94
C ASP A 86 -15.42 2.05 -5.06
N GLU A 87 -16.08 1.12 -4.37
CA GLU A 87 -15.46 0.07 -3.54
C GLU A 87 -14.47 -0.81 -4.32
N ASP A 88 -14.62 -0.91 -5.65
CA ASP A 88 -13.76 -1.74 -6.49
C ASP A 88 -12.35 -1.14 -6.64
N LEU A 89 -12.13 0.15 -6.33
CA LEU A 89 -10.79 0.75 -6.27
C LEU A 89 -10.02 0.37 -4.99
N GLY A 90 -10.69 -0.27 -4.02
CA GLY A 90 -10.05 -0.94 -2.90
C GLY A 90 -9.46 -0.02 -1.84
N TYR A 91 -9.85 1.25 -1.76
CA TYR A 91 -9.42 2.17 -0.69
C TYR A 91 -9.66 1.55 0.70
N ASN A 92 -10.79 0.85 0.88
CA ASN A 92 -11.16 0.16 2.10
C ASN A 92 -10.22 -0.99 2.50
N HIS A 93 -9.33 -1.45 1.62
CA HIS A 93 -8.35 -2.50 1.91
C HIS A 93 -7.50 -2.17 3.15
N ALA A 94 -7.16 -0.90 3.36
CA ALA A 94 -6.45 -0.45 4.56
C ALA A 94 -7.27 -0.68 5.83
N PHE A 95 -8.60 -0.63 5.77
CA PHE A 95 -9.50 -0.76 6.93
C PHE A 95 -10.06 -2.17 7.14
N GLU A 96 -9.87 -3.09 6.19
CA GLU A 96 -10.38 -4.45 6.31
C GLU A 96 -9.78 -5.30 7.44
N ARG A 97 -10.50 -6.37 7.81
CA ARG A 97 -10.10 -7.46 8.75
C ARG A 97 -9.83 -6.96 10.17
N TYR A 98 -8.56 -6.76 10.52
CA TYR A 98 -8.10 -6.38 11.87
C TYR A 98 -8.04 -4.86 12.04
N GLY A 99 -8.54 -4.12 11.06
CA GLY A 99 -8.44 -2.68 10.99
C GLY A 99 -7.09 -2.21 10.42
N PRO A 100 -6.91 -0.89 10.34
CA PRO A 100 -5.74 -0.28 9.72
C PRO A 100 -4.51 -0.33 10.61
N VAL A 101 -4.67 -0.28 11.93
CA VAL A 101 -3.55 -0.20 12.88
C VAL A 101 -2.66 -1.44 12.79
N GLY A 102 -1.36 -1.22 12.56
CA GLY A 102 -0.36 -2.28 12.41
C GLY A 102 -0.11 -2.71 10.97
N LYS A 103 -0.97 -2.35 10.01
CA LYS A 103 -0.69 -2.60 8.59
C LYS A 103 0.47 -1.75 8.11
N ILE A 104 1.26 -2.31 7.19
CA ILE A 104 2.28 -1.59 6.45
C ILE A 104 1.64 -1.06 5.16
N VAL A 105 1.79 0.22 4.88
CA VAL A 105 1.25 0.85 3.68
C VAL A 105 2.34 1.33 2.75
N ARG A 106 2.14 1.15 1.44
CA ARG A 106 2.90 1.87 0.40
C ARG A 106 2.46 3.32 0.35
N LEU A 107 3.43 4.23 0.31
CA LEU A 107 3.20 5.66 0.15
C LEU A 107 3.60 6.12 -1.27
N PRO A 108 3.00 7.21 -1.78
CA PRO A 108 3.48 7.85 -2.99
C PRO A 108 4.83 8.53 -2.76
N GLU A 109 5.59 8.76 -3.83
CA GLU A 109 6.96 9.30 -3.75
C GLU A 109 7.05 10.69 -3.10
N SER A 110 5.94 11.44 -3.12
CA SER A 110 5.83 12.76 -2.51
C SER A 110 5.43 12.73 -1.03
N CYS A 111 5.38 11.56 -0.39
CA CYS A 111 4.85 11.41 0.96
C CYS A 111 5.65 10.42 1.81
N GLY A 112 6.19 10.90 2.94
CA GLY A 112 6.94 10.09 3.89
C GLY A 112 8.43 10.00 3.60
N GLY A 113 9.23 9.92 4.67
CA GLY A 113 10.69 9.73 4.60
C GLY A 113 11.14 8.33 4.16
N GLY A 114 10.21 7.51 3.68
CA GLY A 114 10.45 6.13 3.25
C GLY A 114 9.25 5.57 2.48
N PRO A 115 9.45 4.53 1.67
CA PRO A 115 8.44 4.04 0.74
C PRO A 115 7.32 3.21 1.38
N PHE A 116 7.58 2.72 2.59
CA PHE A 116 6.65 1.94 3.39
C PHE A 116 6.65 2.47 4.81
N LEU A 117 5.48 2.65 5.40
CA LEU A 117 5.31 3.01 6.80
C LEU A 117 4.20 2.18 7.43
N ARG A 118 4.23 2.06 8.75
CA ARG A 118 3.17 1.38 9.51
C ARG A 118 2.10 2.38 9.89
N ILE A 119 0.84 1.98 9.83
CA ILE A 119 -0.25 2.75 10.45
C ILE A 119 -0.19 2.57 11.97
N ALA A 120 0.09 3.67 12.68
CA ALA A 120 0.13 3.75 14.13
C ALA A 120 -1.25 3.96 14.77
N SER A 121 -2.09 4.78 14.16
CA SER A 121 -3.48 4.99 14.59
C SER A 121 -4.31 5.59 13.46
N THR A 122 -5.64 5.47 13.56
CA THR A 122 -6.59 6.11 12.63
C THR A 122 -7.76 6.71 13.39
N ALA A 123 -8.26 7.84 12.93
CA ALA A 123 -9.47 8.48 13.42
C ALA A 123 -10.21 9.16 12.27
N LEU A 124 -11.47 9.56 12.49
CA LEU A 124 -12.12 10.55 11.63
C LEU A 124 -11.59 11.93 12.01
N ALA A 125 -11.32 12.78 11.01
CA ALA A 125 -10.93 14.15 11.26
C ALA A 125 -12.11 14.91 11.90
N GLU A 126 -11.82 15.76 12.89
CA GLU A 126 -12.83 16.69 13.40
C GLU A 126 -13.21 17.73 12.32
N ASP A 127 -12.19 18.15 11.56
CA ASP A 127 -12.34 19.00 10.39
C ASP A 127 -12.47 18.16 9.11
N GLN A 128 -13.66 18.16 8.54
CA GLN A 128 -14.01 17.49 7.29
C GLN A 128 -13.88 18.43 6.07
N ALA A 129 -13.31 19.63 6.24
CA ALA A 129 -13.14 20.57 5.15
C ALA A 129 -12.10 20.10 4.13
N LEU A 130 -12.49 20.16 2.86
CA LEU A 130 -11.63 19.87 1.72
C LEU A 130 -11.26 21.16 0.99
N LEU A 131 -9.99 21.29 0.61
CA LEU A 131 -9.54 22.40 -0.21
C LEU A 131 -10.17 22.30 -1.62
N PRO A 132 -10.52 23.44 -2.26
CA PRO A 132 -11.22 23.42 -3.56
C PRO A 132 -10.52 22.62 -4.66
N HIS A 133 -9.18 22.57 -4.64
CA HIS A 133 -8.40 21.82 -5.62
C HIS A 133 -8.42 20.30 -5.40
N VAL A 134 -8.78 19.84 -4.19
CA VAL A 134 -8.98 18.43 -3.86
C VAL A 134 -10.37 17.98 -4.29
N GLN A 135 -11.38 18.85 -4.13
CA GLN A 135 -12.76 18.56 -4.52
C GLN A 135 -12.88 18.17 -6.00
N GLY A 136 -12.07 18.76 -6.87
CA GLY A 136 -12.05 18.40 -8.30
C GLY A 136 -11.46 17.02 -8.61
N ARG A 137 -10.79 16.36 -7.65
CA ARG A 137 -10.28 14.99 -7.78
C ARG A 137 -11.24 13.95 -7.23
N ILE A 138 -12.18 14.36 -6.39
CA ILE A 138 -13.16 13.45 -5.80
C ILE A 138 -14.31 13.28 -6.79
N ASN A 139 -14.49 12.07 -7.29
CA ASN A 139 -15.55 11.72 -8.23
C ASN A 139 -16.53 10.77 -7.56
N ARG A 140 -17.61 11.31 -7.02
CA ARG A 140 -18.59 10.55 -6.23
C ARG A 140 -19.98 10.65 -6.83
N ARG A 141 -20.72 9.53 -6.79
CA ARG A 141 -22.10 9.46 -7.30
C ARG A 141 -23.10 9.34 -6.16
N GLY A 142 -23.48 10.45 -5.52
CA GLY A 142 -24.57 10.45 -4.54
C GLY A 142 -24.35 11.40 -3.36
N ASP A 143 -24.98 11.05 -2.23
CA ASP A 143 -25.06 11.77 -0.96
C ASP A 143 -24.09 11.27 0.13
N ALA A 144 -23.19 10.33 -0.21
CA ALA A 144 -22.14 9.88 0.70
C ALA A 144 -21.14 11.01 1.01
N THR A 145 -20.96 11.33 2.29
CA THR A 145 -20.04 12.38 2.75
C THR A 145 -18.59 11.93 2.64
N ASP A 146 -17.73 12.80 2.13
CA ASP A 146 -16.27 12.64 2.12
C ASP A 146 -15.74 12.54 3.56
N GLN A 147 -15.53 11.32 4.05
CA GLN A 147 -14.92 11.12 5.35
C GLN A 147 -13.41 11.35 5.21
N VAL A 148 -12.96 12.47 5.74
CA VAL A 148 -11.55 12.75 5.95
C VAL A 148 -11.09 11.91 7.14
N HIS A 149 -10.16 11.01 6.89
CA HIS A 149 -9.49 10.20 7.89
C HIS A 149 -8.18 10.86 8.30
N VAL A 150 -7.90 10.84 9.60
CA VAL A 150 -6.58 11.17 10.15
C VAL A 150 -5.85 9.86 10.40
N VAL A 151 -4.67 9.72 9.81
CA VAL A 151 -3.84 8.51 9.92
C VAL A 151 -2.47 8.90 10.45
N LYS A 152 -2.08 8.32 11.59
CA LYS A 152 -0.71 8.41 12.08
C LYS A 152 0.10 7.29 11.44
N LEU A 153 1.19 7.67 10.78
CA LEU A 153 2.17 6.79 10.19
C LEU A 153 3.43 6.75 11.05
N GLY A 154 4.14 5.63 11.03
CA GLY A 154 5.41 5.53 11.73
C GLY A 154 6.36 4.48 11.19
N GLY A 155 7.66 4.73 11.40
CA GLY A 155 8.76 3.88 10.93
C GLY A 155 9.14 2.73 11.87
N ASN A 156 8.56 2.68 13.08
CA ASN A 156 8.84 1.60 14.03
C ASN A 156 8.02 0.35 13.68
N PHE A 157 8.64 -0.56 12.93
CA PHE A 157 8.03 -1.85 12.56
C PHE A 157 8.09 -2.90 13.69
N ALA A 158 8.93 -2.71 14.72
CA ALA A 158 9.09 -3.67 15.81
C ALA A 158 7.86 -3.78 16.72
N VAL A 159 6.94 -2.80 16.66
CA VAL A 159 5.68 -2.80 17.41
C VAL A 159 4.53 -3.46 16.64
N ILE A 160 4.80 -4.02 15.45
CA ILE A 160 3.81 -4.79 14.71
C ILE A 160 3.52 -6.08 15.46
N ASP A 161 2.26 -6.24 15.86
CA ASP A 161 1.75 -7.49 16.41
C ASP A 161 1.71 -8.54 15.30
N ALA A 162 2.71 -9.42 15.32
CA ALA A 162 2.84 -10.45 14.32
C ALA A 162 1.58 -11.33 14.26
N GLU A 163 0.87 -11.60 15.36
CA GLU A 163 -0.33 -12.45 15.34
C GLU A 163 -1.47 -11.81 14.54
N LYS A 164 -1.53 -10.47 14.48
CA LYS A 164 -2.47 -9.72 13.63
C LYS A 164 -2.02 -9.63 12.17
N CYS A 165 -0.73 -9.85 11.90
CA CYS A 165 -0.10 -9.71 10.59
C CYS A 165 0.44 -11.03 10.00
N GLN A 166 0.32 -12.17 10.70
CA GLN A 166 1.01 -13.45 10.44
C GLN A 166 0.39 -14.26 9.29
N GLN A 167 0.39 -13.64 8.12
CA GLN A 167 0.62 -14.40 6.90
C GLN A 167 1.67 -13.71 6.02
N GLY A 168 2.67 -13.06 6.62
CA GLY A 168 3.66 -12.28 5.86
C GLY A 168 5.06 -12.35 6.44
N THR A 169 5.93 -13.12 5.79
CA THR A 169 7.36 -13.20 6.14
C THR A 169 8.11 -12.06 5.44
N LEU A 170 8.64 -11.11 6.21
CA LEU A 170 9.56 -10.08 5.72
C LEU A 170 10.90 -10.73 5.35
N ASN A 171 11.05 -11.15 4.10
CA ASN A 171 12.35 -11.56 3.56
C ASN A 171 12.95 -10.39 2.78
N SER A 172 13.85 -9.62 3.41
CA SER A 172 14.69 -8.66 2.68
C SER A 172 15.75 -9.43 1.88
N LEU A 173 15.54 -9.63 0.59
CA LEU A 173 16.58 -10.13 -0.31
C LEU A 173 17.38 -8.93 -0.82
N SER A 174 18.56 -8.70 -0.24
CA SER A 174 19.62 -7.90 -0.83
C SER A 174 20.33 -8.76 -1.88
N SER A 175 20.11 -8.51 -3.17
CA SER A 175 20.97 -9.07 -4.21
C SER A 175 22.17 -8.15 -4.42
N ALA A 176 23.36 -8.73 -4.20
CA ALA A 176 24.65 -8.21 -4.60
C ALA A 176 24.87 -8.35 -6.11
#